data_AF-A0A9X3J2D3-F1
#
_entry.id   AF-A0A9X3J2D3-F1
#
_cell.length_a   1.000
_cell.length_b   1.000
_cell.length_c   1.000
_cell.angle_alpha   90.00
_cell.angle_beta   90.00
_cell.angle_gamma   90.00
#
_symmetry.space_group_name_H-M   'P 1'
#
loop_
_entity.id
_entity.type
_entity.pdbx_description
1 polymer ?
#
loop_
_entity_poly.entity_id
_entity_poly.type
_entity_poly.pdbx_seq_one_letter_code
_entity_poly.pdbx_strand_id
1 'polypeptide(L)'
;MRPGHIWALVVAVVLACAPTVPTTHLYRVNLPTTPGTAPWPCEPEARASLLVRDMRVAGAYDDARMMYRESEYRLQRYDYHEWIVPPGSW
;
A
#
# COMPACT_ATOMS: atom_id res chain seq x y z
N MET A 1 -11.52 54.34 9.52
CA MET A 1 -11.54 52.88 9.31
C MET A 1 -10.12 52.37 9.50
N ARG A 2 -9.88 51.46 10.46
CA ARG A 2 -8.52 51.01 10.79
C ARG A 2 -8.05 49.91 9.81
N PRO A 3 -6.90 50.05 9.15
CA PRO A 3 -6.41 49.11 8.12
C PRO A 3 -6.12 47.69 8.63
N GLY A 4 -6.13 47.46 9.95
CA GLY A 4 -5.90 46.14 10.55
C GLY A 4 -7.04 45.13 10.36
N HIS A 5 -8.27 45.57 10.06
CA HIS A 5 -9.41 44.66 9.95
C HIS A 5 -9.42 43.85 8.65
N ILE A 6 -8.82 44.37 7.57
CA ILE A 6 -8.77 43.68 6.27
C ILE A 6 -7.86 42.45 6.36
N TRP A 7 -6.70 42.59 7.01
CA TRP A 7 -5.75 41.50 7.20
C TRP A 7 -6.28 40.39 8.11
N ALA A 8 -6.99 40.76 9.18
CA ALA A 8 -7.64 39.78 10.06
C ALA A 8 -8.67 38.93 9.32
N LEU A 9 -9.41 39.53 8.38
CA LEU A 9 -10.44 38.84 7.60
C LEU A 9 -9.82 37.89 6.56
N VAL A 10 -8.75 38.31 5.89
CA VAL A 10 -7.99 37.46 4.95
C VAL A 10 -7.39 36.25 5.67
N VAL A 11 -6.80 36.44 6.85
CA VAL A 11 -6.23 35.34 7.65
C VAL A 11 -7.32 34.35 8.11
N ALA A 12 -8.48 34.84 8.52
CA ALA A 12 -9.60 33.98 8.90
C ALA A 12 -10.16 33.15 7.73
N VAL A 13 -10.24 33.73 6.52
CA VAL A 13 -10.67 33.01 5.31
C VAL A 13 -9.66 31.94 4.91
N VAL A 14 -8.36 32.20 5.02
CA VAL A 14 -7.30 31.22 4.71
C VAL A 14 -7.32 30.05 5.71
N LEU A 15 -7.53 30.32 7.00
CA LEU A 15 -7.62 29.28 8.04
C LEU A 15 -8.90 28.44 7.92
N ALA A 16 -10.01 29.05 7.49
CA ALA A 16 -11.28 28.33 7.28
C ALA A 16 -11.24 27.37 6.08
N CYS A 17 -10.28 27.56 5.16
CA CYS A 17 -10.10 26.71 3.99
C CYS A 17 -8.87 25.80 4.11
N ALA A 18 -8.35 25.57 5.33
CA ALA A 18 -7.24 24.67 5.53
C ALA A 18 -7.68 23.23 5.17
N PRO A 19 -7.11 22.62 4.12
CA PRO A 19 -7.46 21.25 3.77
C PRO A 19 -7.02 20.31 4.89
N THR A 20 -7.89 19.37 5.25
CA THR A 20 -7.53 18.29 6.18
C THR A 20 -6.35 17.51 5.61
N VAL A 21 -5.29 17.35 6.40
CA VAL A 21 -4.14 16.54 6.00
C VAL A 21 -4.62 15.08 5.82
N PRO A 22 -4.51 14.52 4.62
CA PRO A 22 -4.96 13.16 4.36
C PRO A 22 -4.11 12.14 5.12
N THR A 23 -4.77 11.14 5.68
CA THR A 23 -4.13 10.06 6.43
C THR A 23 -3.65 8.97 5.46
N THR A 24 -2.44 8.46 5.66
CA THR A 24 -1.94 7.30 4.90
C THR A 24 -2.48 5.99 5.47
N HIS A 25 -3.06 5.17 4.60
CA HIS A 25 -3.58 3.84 4.90
C HIS A 25 -2.53 2.77 4.57
N LEU A 26 -2.21 1.92 5.55
CA LEU A 26 -1.22 0.86 5.42
C LEU A 26 -1.86 -0.51 5.27
N TYR A 27 -1.37 -1.30 4.32
CA TYR A 27 -1.90 -2.61 3.96
C TYR A 27 -0.86 -3.72 4.14
N ARG A 28 -1.32 -4.90 4.53
CA ARG A 28 -0.53 -6.13 4.62
C ARG A 28 -1.33 -7.29 4.05
N VAL A 29 -0.66 -8.19 3.33
CA VAL A 29 -1.26 -9.46 2.93
C VAL A 29 -1.33 -10.39 4.14
N ASN A 30 -2.54 -10.83 4.48
CA ASN A 30 -2.74 -11.84 5.52
C ASN A 30 -2.53 -13.23 4.92
N LEU A 31 -1.37 -13.82 5.17
CA LEU A 31 -1.07 -15.19 4.74
C LEU A 31 -1.67 -16.20 5.74
N PRO A 32 -2.29 -17.28 5.25
CA PRO A 32 -2.77 -18.35 6.13
C PRO A 32 -1.56 -18.99 6.84
N THR A 33 -1.61 -19.02 8.17
CA THR A 33 -0.58 -19.64 9.01
C THR A 33 -0.89 -21.09 9.35
N THR A 34 -2.13 -21.53 9.13
CA THR A 34 -2.55 -22.91 9.33
C THR A 34 -2.28 -23.72 8.05
N PRO A 35 -1.47 -24.79 8.12
CA PRO A 35 -1.33 -25.72 7.00
C PRO A 35 -2.72 -26.21 6.59
N GLY A 36 -3.05 -26.09 5.29
CA GLY A 36 -4.29 -26.64 4.77
C GLY A 36 -4.32 -28.15 5.01
N THR A 37 -5.41 -28.64 5.61
CA THR A 37 -5.70 -30.08 5.71
C THR A 37 -6.08 -30.62 4.33
N ALA A 38 -5.15 -30.61 3.39
CA ALA A 38 -5.29 -31.42 2.20
C ALA A 38 -5.03 -32.87 2.64
N PRO A 39 -5.95 -33.83 2.36
CA PRO A 39 -5.65 -35.24 2.54
C PRO A 39 -4.64 -35.63 1.47
N TRP A 40 -3.36 -35.43 1.74
CA TRP A 40 -2.29 -36.01 0.95
C TRP A 40 -2.32 -37.52 1.21
N PRO A 41 -2.28 -38.39 0.18
CA PRO A 41 -2.17 -39.82 0.42
C PRO A 41 -0.93 -40.09 1.28
N CYS A 42 -1.16 -40.70 2.44
CA CYS A 42 -0.14 -41.16 3.38
C CYS A 42 0.67 -42.31 2.76
N GLU A 43 1.44 -42.03 1.71
CA GLU A 43 2.54 -42.90 1.30
C GLU A 43 3.82 -42.48 2.03
N PRO A 44 4.67 -43.44 2.43
CA PRO A 44 5.87 -43.16 3.23
C PRO A 44 6.72 -42.10 2.55
N GLU A 45 6.90 -41.01 3.30
CA GLU A 45 7.43 -39.71 2.88
C GLU A 45 8.69 -39.82 2.02
N ALA A 46 8.55 -39.69 0.71
CA ALA A 46 9.59 -39.03 -0.05
C ALA A 46 9.74 -37.64 0.57
N ARG A 47 10.86 -37.38 1.27
CA ARG A 47 11.19 -36.06 1.81
C ARG A 47 11.38 -35.08 0.66
N ALA A 48 10.28 -34.59 0.12
CA ALA A 48 10.30 -33.54 -0.88
C ALA A 48 10.66 -32.23 -0.18
N SER A 49 11.77 -31.64 -0.60
CA SER A 49 12.12 -30.28 -0.19
C SER A 49 11.62 -29.31 -1.25
N LEU A 50 10.88 -28.30 -0.83
CA LEU A 50 10.51 -27.17 -1.68
C LEU A 50 11.36 -25.97 -1.28
N LEU A 51 12.11 -25.43 -2.23
CA LEU A 51 12.84 -24.18 -2.04
C LEU A 51 12.02 -23.04 -2.63
N VAL A 52 11.70 -22.05 -1.80
CA VAL A 52 11.15 -20.77 -2.26
C VAL A 52 12.32 -19.80 -2.41
N ARG A 53 12.42 -19.15 -3.58
CA ARG A 53 13.46 -18.16 -3.88
C ARG A 53 12.85 -16.76 -3.82
N ASP A 54 13.71 -15.76 -3.67
CA ASP A 54 13.34 -14.35 -3.71
C ASP A 54 12.52 -14.02 -4.96
N MET A 55 11.39 -13.34 -4.74
CA MET A 55 10.51 -12.92 -5.82
C MET A 55 11.13 -11.77 -6.60
N ARG A 56 11.25 -11.92 -7.92
CA ARG A 56 11.67 -10.82 -8.80
C ARG A 56 10.44 -10.05 -9.28
N VAL A 57 10.35 -8.80 -8.89
CA VAL A 57 9.29 -7.88 -9.34
C VAL A 57 9.83 -6.86 -10.34
N ALA A 58 8.96 -6.35 -11.20
CA ALA A 58 9.32 -5.19 -12.04
C ALA A 58 9.54 -3.96 -11.14
N GLY A 59 10.43 -3.04 -11.53
CA GLY A 59 10.78 -1.88 -10.70
C GLY A 59 9.59 -0.99 -10.31
N ALA A 60 8.48 -1.06 -11.04
CA ALA A 60 7.22 -0.41 -10.69
C ALA A 60 6.58 -0.93 -9.37
N TYR A 61 7.00 -2.09 -8.89
CA TYR A 61 6.48 -2.77 -7.69
C TYR A 61 7.54 -2.97 -6.61
N ASP A 62 8.71 -2.32 -6.76
CA ASP A 62 9.84 -2.41 -5.84
C ASP A 62 9.78 -1.32 -4.74
N ASP A 63 8.64 -0.64 -4.61
CA ASP A 63 8.37 0.31 -3.54
C ASP A 63 7.06 -0.02 -2.80
N ALA A 64 6.82 0.69 -1.70
CA ALA A 64 5.62 0.50 -0.89
C ALA A 64 4.35 1.07 -1.53
N ARG A 65 4.44 1.85 -2.61
CA ARG A 65 3.28 2.55 -3.15
C ARG A 65 2.37 1.57 -3.88
N MET A 66 1.08 1.65 -3.58
CA MET A 66 0.13 0.76 -4.21
C MET A 66 -0.17 1.23 -5.63
N MET A 67 -0.05 0.31 -6.59
CA MET A 67 -0.27 0.58 -8.01
C MET A 67 -1.66 0.07 -8.42
N TYR A 68 -2.34 0.81 -9.30
CA TYR A 68 -3.52 0.33 -10.01
C TYR A 68 -3.39 0.55 -11.51
N ARG A 69 -4.16 -0.22 -12.27
CA ARG A 69 -4.22 -0.11 -13.72
C ARG A 69 -5.40 0.77 -14.12
N GLU A 70 -5.12 1.95 -14.65
CA GLU A 70 -6.14 2.89 -15.16
C GLU A 70 -6.64 2.49 -16.55
N SER A 71 -5.75 1.94 -17.39
CA SER A 71 -6.07 1.36 -18.70
C SER A 71 -5.08 0.24 -19.05
N GLU A 72 -5.28 -0.48 -20.15
CA GLU A 72 -4.43 -1.62 -20.54
C GLU A 72 -2.92 -1.33 -20.48
N TYR A 73 -2.52 -0.10 -20.81
CA TYR A 73 -1.12 0.32 -20.91
C TYR A 73 -0.74 1.43 -19.92
N ARG A 74 -1.59 1.70 -18.92
CA ARG A 74 -1.35 2.77 -17.95
C ARG A 74 -1.49 2.29 -16.52
N LEU A 75 -0.38 2.37 -15.79
CA LEU A 75 -0.32 2.20 -14.35
C LEU A 75 -0.30 3.57 -13.67
N GLN A 76 -1.00 3.64 -12.55
CA GLN A 76 -1.07 4.81 -11.68
C GLN A 76 -0.84 4.37 -10.24
N ARG A 77 -0.63 5.35 -9.35
CA ARG A 77 -0.43 5.12 -7.92
C ARG A 77 -1.64 5.60 -7.15
N TYR A 78 -2.04 4.85 -6.14
CA TYR A 78 -2.97 5.39 -5.14
C TYR A 78 -2.24 6.40 -4.27
N ASP A 79 -2.82 7.59 -4.14
CA ASP A 79 -2.37 8.55 -3.14
C ASP A 79 -2.79 8.06 -1.76
N TYR A 80 -1.88 8.13 -0.77
CA TYR A 80 -2.15 7.77 0.62
C TYR A 80 -2.53 6.30 0.88
N HIS A 81 -2.26 5.38 -0.05
CA HIS A 81 -2.39 3.94 0.18
C HIS A 81 -1.06 3.23 -0.10
N GLU A 82 -0.51 2.60 0.93
CA GLU A 82 0.81 1.98 0.87
C GLU A 82 0.81 0.57 1.47
N TRP A 83 1.68 -0.28 0.95
CA TRP A 83 2.05 -1.52 1.59
C TRP A 83 2.93 -1.24 2.80
N ILE A 84 2.74 -1.99 3.88
CA ILE A 84 3.62 -1.92 5.04
C ILE A 84 5.07 -2.31 4.71
N VAL A 85 5.23 -3.15 3.68
CA VAL A 85 6.49 -3.66 3.15
C VAL A 85 6.33 -3.82 1.63
N PRO A 86 7.30 -3.40 0.79
CA PRO A 86 7.20 -3.51 -0.67
C PRO A 86 6.78 -4.91 -1.13
N PRO A 87 5.95 -5.05 -2.18
CA PRO A 87 5.58 -6.36 -2.70
C PRO A 87 6.78 -7.21 -3.11
N GLY A 88 7.88 -6.59 -3.57
CA GLY A 88 9.09 -7.31 -3.97
C GLY A 88 9.92 -7.94 -2.85
N SER A 89 9.67 -7.59 -1.59
CA SER A 89 10.49 -8.05 -0.45
C SER A 89 9.87 -9.21 0.35
N TRP A 90 8.92 -9.93 -0.25
CA TRP A 90 8.29 -11.13 0.33
C TRP A 90 8.84 -12.41 -0.30
#